data_AF-Q2MZF0-F1
#
_entry.id   AF-Q2MZF0-F1
#
_cell.length_a   1.000
_cell.length_b   1.000
_cell.length_c   1.000
_cell.angle_alpha   90.00
_cell.angle_beta   90.00
_cell.angle_gamma   90.00
#
_symmetry.space_group_name_H-M   'P 1'
#
loop_
_entity.id
_entity.type
_entity.pdbx_description
1 polymer ?
#
loop_
_entity_poly.entity_id
_entity_poly.type
_entity_poly.pdbx_seq_one_letter_code
_entity_poly.pdbx_strand_id
1 'polypeptide(L)'
;TIFRFSATNALYLLSPFHPIRRAAVKILVHSLFSLLIMCTILTNCVFMAQHDPPPWTKYVEYAFTAIYTFESLVKILARGFCLHAFTFLRDPWNWLDFSVIVMAYTTEFVDLGNVSALRTFRVLRALKTISVIAGLKTIVGALIQSVKKLADVMVLTVFCLSVFALIGLQLFMGNLRHKCVRNFTALNDTNGSVEADGLVWNSLDDYLNDPGNYLLKNGTSDVLLCGNSSDAGTCPEGYRCLKAGENPDHGYTSFDSFAWAFLALFRLMTQDCWERLYQQTLRSAGKIY
;
A
#
# COMPACT_ATOMS: atom_id res chain seq x y z
N THR A 1 2.00 -15.53 32.40
CA THR A 1 1.65 -14.09 32.26
C THR A 1 1.27 -13.55 33.63
N ILE A 2 1.95 -12.52 34.13
CA ILE A 2 1.58 -11.90 35.41
C ILE A 2 0.46 -10.90 35.14
N PHE A 3 -0.76 -11.22 35.56
CA PHE A 3 -1.87 -10.27 35.52
C PHE A 3 -1.70 -9.28 36.68
N ARG A 4 -1.29 -8.05 36.37
CA ARG A 4 -1.21 -6.96 37.35
C ARG A 4 -2.58 -6.28 37.44
N PHE A 5 -3.17 -6.29 38.63
CA PHE A 5 -4.45 -5.63 38.91
C PHE A 5 -4.21 -4.41 39.79
N SER A 6 -4.89 -3.30 39.51
CA SER A 6 -4.87 -2.12 40.38
C SER A 6 -5.73 -2.36 41.61
N ALA A 7 -5.21 -2.00 42.79
CA ALA A 7 -5.97 -2.00 44.05
C ALA A 7 -6.95 -0.81 44.18
N THR A 8 -6.98 0.11 43.22
CA THR A 8 -7.82 1.31 43.24
C THR A 8 -9.23 1.06 42.70
N ASN A 9 -10.21 1.90 43.07
CA ASN A 9 -11.59 1.85 42.55
C ASN A 9 -11.61 1.93 41.01
N ALA A 10 -12.42 1.09 40.37
CA ALA A 10 -12.68 1.17 38.93
C ALA A 10 -13.93 2.03 38.70
N LEU A 11 -13.88 2.98 37.75
CA LEU A 11 -14.99 3.89 37.41
C LEU A 11 -15.54 4.74 38.59
N TYR A 12 -14.78 4.95 39.67
CA TYR A 12 -15.20 5.63 40.91
C TYR A 12 -16.41 5.01 41.66
N LEU A 13 -17.17 4.10 41.04
CA LEU A 13 -18.35 3.45 41.62
C LEU A 13 -18.06 2.02 42.14
N LEU A 14 -17.14 1.29 41.50
CA LEU A 14 -16.84 -0.10 41.88
C LEU A 14 -15.59 -0.17 42.76
N SER A 15 -15.83 -0.31 44.06
CA SER A 15 -14.78 -0.71 45.00
C SER A 15 -14.18 -2.07 44.60
N PRO A 16 -12.94 -2.39 45.00
CA PRO A 16 -12.31 -3.69 44.75
C PRO A 16 -13.16 -4.88 45.22
N PHE A 17 -14.07 -4.64 46.18
CA PHE A 17 -14.93 -5.63 46.80
C PHE A 17 -16.32 -5.75 46.14
N HIS A 18 -16.65 -4.93 45.14
CA HIS A 18 -17.94 -5.01 44.47
C HIS A 18 -18.08 -6.37 43.74
N PRO A 19 -19.20 -7.11 43.90
CA PRO A 19 -19.36 -8.45 43.36
C PRO A 19 -19.18 -8.50 41.83
N ILE A 20 -19.66 -7.47 41.12
CA ILE A 20 -19.50 -7.34 39.65
C ILE A 20 -18.03 -7.30 39.22
N ARG A 21 -17.18 -6.54 39.93
CA ARG A 21 -15.75 -6.45 39.60
C ARG A 21 -15.02 -7.76 39.90
N ARG A 22 -15.37 -8.42 41.00
CA ARG A 22 -14.79 -9.72 41.37
C ARG A 22 -15.18 -10.81 40.36
N ALA A 23 -16.43 -10.80 39.90
CA ALA A 23 -16.88 -11.66 38.81
C ALA A 23 -16.14 -11.35 37.50
N ALA A 24 -16.01 -10.09 37.11
CA ALA A 24 -15.28 -9.69 35.90
C ALA A 24 -13.80 -10.10 35.94
N VAL A 25 -13.11 -9.95 37.08
CA VAL A 25 -11.72 -10.42 37.26
C VAL A 25 -11.65 -11.95 37.17
N LYS A 26 -12.58 -12.67 37.80
CA LYS A 26 -12.63 -14.14 37.74
C LYS A 26 -12.86 -14.65 36.32
N ILE A 27 -13.73 -14.00 35.55
CA ILE A 27 -13.98 -14.30 34.13
C ILE A 27 -12.74 -13.98 33.29
N LEU A 28 -12.12 -12.82 33.49
CA LEU A 28 -10.96 -12.36 32.71
C LEU A 28 -9.73 -13.28 32.87
N VAL A 29 -9.50 -13.82 34.07
CA VAL A 29 -8.36 -14.71 34.36
C VAL A 29 -8.62 -16.14 33.87
N HIS A 30 -9.86 -16.49 33.59
CA HIS A 30 -10.22 -17.86 33.21
C HIS A 30 -9.64 -18.24 31.84
N SER A 31 -8.95 -19.38 31.77
CA SER A 31 -8.32 -19.87 30.52
C SER A 31 -9.34 -20.09 29.39
N LEU A 32 -10.53 -20.60 29.72
CA LEU A 32 -11.63 -20.77 28.75
C LEU A 32 -12.08 -19.45 28.12
N PHE A 33 -12.03 -18.34 28.85
CA PHE A 33 -12.39 -17.03 28.29
C PHE A 33 -11.37 -16.62 27.23
N SER A 34 -10.08 -16.79 27.50
CA SER A 34 -9.03 -16.55 26.50
C SER A 34 -9.15 -17.49 25.29
N LEU A 35 -9.51 -18.76 25.51
CA LEU A 35 -9.71 -19.72 24.43
C LEU A 35 -10.92 -19.37 23.55
N LEU A 36 -12.04 -18.97 24.15
CA LEU A 36 -13.25 -18.55 23.44
C LEU A 36 -12.96 -17.37 22.51
N ILE A 37 -12.26 -16.34 23.00
CA ILE A 37 -11.92 -15.18 22.18
C ILE A 37 -10.97 -15.57 21.04
N MET A 38 -9.98 -16.44 21.32
CA MET A 38 -9.09 -16.96 20.27
C MET A 38 -9.85 -17.72 19.18
N CYS A 39 -10.74 -18.65 19.55
CA CYS A 39 -11.57 -19.37 18.60
C CYS A 39 -12.45 -18.41 17.79
N THR A 40 -13.06 -17.42 18.45
CA THR A 40 -13.90 -16.40 17.80
C THR A 40 -13.13 -15.63 16.72
N ILE A 41 -11.89 -15.21 17.03
CA ILE A 41 -11.06 -14.49 16.07
C ILE A 41 -10.71 -15.39 14.87
N LEU A 42 -10.31 -16.64 15.12
CA LEU A 42 -9.98 -17.59 14.04
C LEU A 42 -11.19 -17.85 13.14
N THR A 43 -12.36 -18.12 13.72
CA THR A 43 -13.59 -18.31 12.96
C THR A 43 -13.93 -17.05 12.16
N ASN A 44 -13.77 -15.85 12.74
CA ASN A 44 -14.01 -14.60 12.02
C ASN A 44 -13.05 -14.41 10.83
N CYS A 45 -11.77 -14.78 10.96
CA CYS A 45 -10.82 -14.77 9.85
C CYS A 45 -11.22 -15.73 8.72
N VAL A 46 -11.74 -16.92 9.06
CA VAL A 46 -12.24 -17.88 8.05
C VAL A 46 -13.42 -17.30 7.28
N PHE A 47 -14.36 -16.64 7.95
CA PHE A 47 -15.48 -15.95 7.28
C PHE A 47 -15.01 -14.79 6.40
N MET A 48 -13.95 -14.06 6.77
CA MET A 48 -13.39 -13.00 5.93
C MET A 48 -12.67 -13.51 4.68
N ALA A 49 -12.18 -14.75 4.70
CA ALA A 49 -11.50 -15.34 3.55
C ALA A 49 -12.48 -15.77 2.43
N GLN A 50 -13.78 -15.77 2.69
CA GLN A 50 -14.80 -16.12 1.69
C GLN A 50 -14.97 -14.97 0.68
N HIS A 51 -14.82 -15.28 -0.62
CA HIS A 51 -14.93 -14.32 -1.71
C HIS A 51 -16.34 -13.71 -1.81
N ASP A 52 -17.38 -14.56 -1.73
CA ASP A 52 -18.79 -14.16 -1.80
C ASP A 52 -19.52 -14.63 -0.53
N PRO A 53 -19.56 -13.80 0.54
CA PRO A 53 -20.24 -14.17 1.77
C PRO A 53 -21.76 -14.15 1.55
N PRO A 54 -22.48 -15.24 1.90
CA PRO A 54 -23.93 -15.27 1.82
C PRO A 54 -24.59 -14.26 2.79
N PRO A 55 -25.85 -13.85 2.56
CA PRO A 55 -26.51 -12.80 3.34
C PRO A 55 -26.64 -13.11 4.83
N TRP A 56 -26.65 -14.39 5.22
CA TRP A 56 -26.70 -14.80 6.62
C TRP A 56 -25.40 -14.54 7.40
N THR A 57 -24.27 -14.38 6.70
CA THR A 57 -22.97 -14.05 7.31
C THR A 57 -23.01 -12.71 8.05
N LYS A 58 -23.91 -11.80 7.66
CA LYS A 58 -24.14 -10.52 8.36
C LYS A 58 -24.58 -10.73 9.81
N TYR A 59 -25.45 -11.70 10.08
CA TYR A 59 -25.85 -12.04 11.45
C TYR A 59 -24.68 -12.59 12.27
N VAL A 60 -23.81 -13.37 11.63
CA VAL A 60 -22.60 -13.92 12.25
C VAL A 60 -21.59 -12.79 12.56
N GLU A 61 -21.45 -11.80 11.68
CA GLU A 61 -20.62 -10.60 11.92
C GLU A 61 -21.12 -9.78 13.12
N TYR A 62 -22.43 -9.67 13.32
CA TYR A 62 -23.01 -9.06 14.52
C TYR A 62 -22.72 -9.87 15.78
N ALA A 63 -22.83 -11.20 15.71
CA ALA A 63 -22.49 -12.07 16.82
C ALA A 63 -21.01 -11.89 17.22
N PHE A 64 -20.09 -11.82 16.26
CA PHE A 64 -18.68 -11.54 16.54
C PHE A 64 -18.46 -10.17 17.17
N THR A 65 -19.14 -9.13 16.66
CA THR A 65 -19.05 -7.78 17.22
C THR A 65 -19.55 -7.77 18.67
N ALA A 66 -20.66 -8.45 18.96
CA ALA A 66 -21.21 -8.59 20.32
C ALA A 66 -20.25 -9.35 21.27
N ILE A 67 -19.57 -10.39 20.80
CA ILE A 67 -18.56 -11.11 21.60
C ILE A 67 -17.38 -10.18 21.93
N TYR A 68 -16.92 -9.39 20.95
CA TYR A 68 -15.82 -8.45 21.17
C TYR A 68 -16.18 -7.29 22.09
N THR A 69 -17.41 -6.77 22.00
CA THR A 69 -17.89 -5.73 22.90
C THR A 69 -18.01 -6.25 24.32
N PHE A 70 -18.56 -7.45 24.49
CA PHE A 70 -18.60 -8.12 25.79
C PHE A 70 -17.20 -8.30 26.39
N GLU A 71 -16.22 -8.74 25.59
CA GLU A 71 -14.86 -8.89 26.06
C GLU A 71 -14.23 -7.57 26.51
N SER A 72 -14.39 -6.51 25.71
CA SER A 72 -13.89 -5.18 26.08
C SER A 72 -14.57 -4.65 27.34
N LEU A 73 -15.88 -4.89 27.50
CA LEU A 73 -16.64 -4.49 28.68
C LEU A 73 -16.12 -5.22 29.93
N VAL A 74 -15.89 -6.53 29.85
CA VAL A 74 -15.29 -7.31 30.96
C VAL A 74 -13.90 -6.76 31.32
N LYS A 75 -13.06 -6.41 30.33
CA LYS A 75 -11.74 -5.79 30.57
C LYS A 75 -11.87 -4.42 31.24
N ILE A 76 -12.79 -3.57 30.78
CA ILE A 76 -13.05 -2.23 31.32
C ILE A 76 -13.57 -2.33 32.76
N LEU A 77 -14.49 -3.24 33.05
CA LEU A 77 -15.03 -3.46 34.40
C LEU A 77 -13.98 -4.02 35.36
N ALA A 78 -13.07 -4.88 34.87
CA ALA A 78 -12.01 -5.46 35.69
C ALA A 78 -10.87 -4.46 36.00
N ARG A 79 -10.48 -3.61 35.04
CA ARG A 79 -9.30 -2.71 35.13
C ARG A 79 -9.63 -1.23 35.34
N GLY A 80 -10.83 -0.78 35.01
CA GLY A 80 -11.25 0.63 35.02
C GLY A 80 -11.10 1.32 33.65
N PHE A 81 -11.85 2.42 33.43
CA PHE A 81 -12.01 3.07 32.12
C PHE A 81 -10.89 4.06 31.73
N CYS A 82 -10.68 5.18 32.46
CA CYS A 82 -9.77 6.25 31.96
C CYS A 82 -8.87 7.00 32.99
N LEU A 83 -9.05 6.86 34.31
CA LEU A 83 -8.55 7.88 35.26
C LEU A 83 -7.43 7.47 36.24
N HIS A 84 -6.86 6.26 36.18
CA HIS A 84 -5.78 5.82 37.10
C HIS A 84 -4.60 5.07 36.44
N ALA A 85 -3.51 4.84 37.18
CA ALA A 85 -2.21 4.37 36.66
C ALA A 85 -2.22 2.99 35.94
N PHE A 86 -3.24 2.15 36.14
CA PHE A 86 -3.37 0.79 35.56
C PHE A 86 -4.69 0.60 34.81
N THR A 87 -5.00 1.56 33.94
CA THR A 87 -6.30 1.66 33.26
C THR A 87 -6.30 1.00 31.88
N PHE A 88 -7.48 0.55 31.41
CA PHE A 88 -7.67 -0.09 30.10
C PHE A 88 -6.98 0.67 28.95
N LEU A 89 -7.09 2.00 28.91
CA LEU A 89 -6.50 2.85 27.87
C LEU A 89 -4.99 3.17 28.06
N ARG A 90 -4.26 2.57 29.00
CA ARG A 90 -2.80 2.76 29.06
C ARG A 90 -2.04 1.73 28.22
N ASP A 91 -2.62 0.54 28.04
CA ASP A 91 -2.01 -0.48 27.18
C ASP A 91 -2.32 -0.17 25.71
N PRO A 92 -1.31 -0.01 24.84
CA PRO A 92 -1.51 0.23 23.41
C PRO A 92 -2.31 -0.89 22.73
N TRP A 93 -2.21 -2.10 23.26
CA TRP A 93 -2.94 -3.27 22.76
C TRP A 93 -4.45 -3.18 23.02
N ASN A 94 -4.85 -2.54 24.12
CA ASN A 94 -6.27 -2.33 24.42
C ASN A 94 -6.84 -1.17 23.58
N TRP A 95 -6.00 -0.23 23.12
CA TRP A 95 -6.43 0.78 22.13
C TRP A 95 -6.81 0.13 20.80
N LEU A 96 -6.06 -0.89 20.37
CA LEU A 96 -6.42 -1.68 19.19
C LEU A 96 -7.77 -2.40 19.40
N ASP A 97 -7.97 -3.03 20.56
CA ASP A 97 -9.24 -3.68 20.88
C ASP A 97 -10.42 -2.69 20.84
N PHE A 98 -10.21 -1.47 21.37
CA PHE A 98 -11.24 -0.42 21.39
C PHE A 98 -11.51 0.16 20.00
N SER A 99 -10.48 0.43 19.20
CA SER A 99 -10.63 0.99 17.86
C SER A 99 -11.40 0.04 16.94
N VAL A 100 -11.15 -1.27 17.03
CA VAL A 100 -11.88 -2.30 16.28
C VAL A 100 -13.38 -2.27 16.59
N ILE A 101 -13.76 -2.05 17.85
CA ILE A 101 -15.16 -2.00 18.30
C ILE A 101 -15.83 -0.71 17.85
N VAL A 102 -15.17 0.43 18.05
CA VAL A 102 -15.69 1.73 17.62
C VAL A 102 -15.92 1.72 16.10
N MET A 103 -14.93 1.25 15.34
CA MET A 103 -15.04 1.15 13.88
C MET A 103 -16.22 0.25 13.48
N ALA A 104 -16.39 -0.92 14.12
CA ALA A 104 -17.50 -1.83 13.85
C ALA A 104 -18.89 -1.18 14.05
N TYR A 105 -19.04 -0.37 15.09
CA TYR A 105 -20.29 0.36 15.33
C TYR A 105 -20.47 1.54 14.39
N THR A 106 -19.41 2.29 14.08
CA THR A 106 -19.51 3.42 13.14
C THR A 106 -19.93 2.98 11.74
N THR A 107 -19.47 1.81 11.27
CA THR A 107 -19.88 1.26 9.98
C THR A 107 -21.33 0.79 9.94
N GLU A 108 -21.96 0.63 11.10
CA GLU A 108 -23.33 0.14 11.23
C GLU A 108 -24.33 1.29 11.48
N PHE A 109 -23.93 2.30 12.26
CA PHE A 109 -24.77 3.44 12.60
C PHE A 109 -24.72 4.58 11.58
N VAL A 110 -23.67 4.63 10.76
CA VAL A 110 -23.55 5.65 9.72
C VAL A 110 -23.52 4.94 8.38
N ASP A 111 -24.57 5.12 7.58
CA ASP A 111 -24.59 4.77 6.15
C ASP A 111 -23.64 5.72 5.41
N LEU A 112 -22.33 5.51 5.59
CA LEU A 112 -21.26 6.24 4.92
C LEU A 112 -21.14 5.73 3.48
N GLY A 113 -22.19 5.88 2.66
CA GLY A 113 -22.20 5.70 1.21
C GLY A 113 -21.32 4.56 0.64
N ASN A 114 -20.90 4.71 -0.61
CA ASN A 114 -20.13 3.71 -1.35
C ASN A 114 -18.64 3.70 -0.95
N VAL A 115 -18.31 3.64 0.34
CA VAL A 115 -16.91 3.63 0.80
C VAL A 115 -16.44 2.19 0.92
N SER A 116 -15.99 1.62 -0.20
CA SER A 116 -15.33 0.30 -0.27
C SER A 116 -14.22 0.15 0.79
N ALA A 117 -13.56 1.24 1.17
CA ALA A 117 -12.53 1.28 2.21
C ALA A 117 -13.02 0.96 3.63
N LEU A 118 -14.31 1.12 3.95
CA LEU A 118 -14.83 0.73 5.27
C LEU A 118 -14.91 -0.80 5.43
N ARG A 119 -15.01 -1.51 4.31
CA ARG A 119 -15.00 -2.99 4.28
C ARG A 119 -13.63 -3.54 4.61
N THR A 120 -12.55 -2.89 4.16
CA THR A 120 -11.17 -3.32 4.46
C THR A 120 -10.79 -3.14 5.93
N PHE A 121 -11.40 -2.20 6.66
CA PHE A 121 -11.17 -2.06 8.10
C PHE A 121 -11.67 -3.26 8.93
N ARG A 122 -12.54 -4.11 8.38
CA ARG A 122 -12.94 -5.36 9.04
C ARG A 122 -11.74 -6.26 9.32
N VAL A 123 -10.70 -6.22 8.48
CA VAL A 123 -9.45 -6.97 8.63
C VAL A 123 -8.69 -6.59 9.91
N LEU A 124 -8.90 -5.39 10.46
CA LEU A 124 -8.29 -4.98 11.74
C LEU A 124 -8.70 -5.88 12.91
N ARG A 125 -9.86 -6.56 12.83
CA ARG A 125 -10.29 -7.57 13.82
C ARG A 125 -9.30 -8.74 13.90
N ALA A 126 -8.62 -9.10 12.81
CA ALA A 126 -7.59 -10.14 12.81
C ALA A 126 -6.35 -9.71 13.61
N LEU A 127 -6.03 -8.41 13.65
CA LEU A 127 -4.91 -7.87 14.45
C LEU A 127 -5.15 -8.00 15.96
N LYS A 128 -6.41 -8.22 16.39
CA LYS A 128 -6.76 -8.56 17.78
C LYS A 128 -6.04 -9.81 18.28
N THR A 129 -5.64 -10.74 17.40
CA THR A 129 -4.79 -11.88 17.79
C THR A 129 -3.52 -11.45 18.54
N ILE A 130 -2.95 -10.29 18.18
CA ILE A 130 -1.78 -9.71 18.84
C ILE A 130 -2.09 -9.30 20.28
N SER A 131 -3.29 -8.78 20.56
CA SER A 131 -3.69 -8.37 21.92
C SER A 131 -3.98 -9.58 22.83
N VAL A 132 -4.34 -10.73 22.26
CA VAL A 132 -4.67 -11.96 23.01
C VAL A 132 -3.44 -12.84 23.26
N ILE A 133 -2.56 -13.04 22.26
CA ILE A 133 -1.37 -13.88 22.39
C ILE A 133 -0.21 -13.08 23.01
N ALA A 134 0.13 -13.39 24.26
CA ALA A 134 1.20 -12.68 24.97
C ALA A 134 2.57 -12.75 24.27
N GLY A 135 2.91 -13.88 23.62
CA GLY A 135 4.15 -14.02 22.86
C GLY A 135 4.21 -13.09 21.63
N LEU A 136 3.07 -12.86 20.97
CA LEU A 136 3.00 -12.01 19.78
C LEU A 136 3.24 -10.53 20.11
N LYS A 137 2.85 -10.08 21.31
CA LYS A 137 3.18 -8.73 21.83
C LYS A 137 4.68 -8.48 21.92
N THR A 138 5.44 -9.49 22.37
CA THR A 138 6.90 -9.40 22.47
C THR A 138 7.53 -9.28 21.08
N ILE A 139 7.06 -10.08 20.12
CA ILE A 139 7.56 -10.05 18.73
C ILE A 139 7.30 -8.69 18.09
N VAL A 140 6.05 -8.20 18.15
CA VAL A 140 5.70 -6.90 17.54
C VAL A 140 6.42 -5.75 18.26
N GLY A 141 6.56 -5.82 19.59
CA GLY A 141 7.35 -4.85 20.35
C GLY A 141 8.82 -4.82 19.90
N ALA A 142 9.43 -5.99 19.69
CA ALA A 142 10.78 -6.10 19.15
C ALA A 142 10.88 -5.54 17.72
N LEU A 143 9.90 -5.83 16.86
CA LEU A 143 9.84 -5.30 15.50
C LEU A 143 9.78 -3.77 15.48
N ILE A 144 8.91 -3.16 16.30
CA ILE A 144 8.80 -1.70 16.43
C ILE A 144 10.12 -1.11 16.93
N GLN A 145 10.78 -1.77 17.89
CA GLN A 145 12.07 -1.32 18.39
C GLN A 145 13.16 -1.39 17.31
N SER A 146 13.14 -2.42 16.46
CA SER A 146 14.05 -2.53 15.31
C SER A 146 13.82 -1.40 14.30
N VAL A 147 12.56 -1.07 13.98
CA VAL A 147 12.24 0.04 13.06
C VAL A 147 12.78 1.37 13.60
N LYS A 148 12.65 1.64 14.90
CA LYS A 148 13.20 2.86 15.52
C LYS A 148 14.71 2.97 15.37
N LYS A 149 15.44 1.84 15.46
CA LYS A 149 16.91 1.83 15.25
C LYS A 149 17.30 2.04 13.78
N LEU A 150 16.41 1.70 12.84
CA LEU A 150 16.63 1.93 11.41
C LEU A 150 16.26 3.36 10.99
N ALA A 151 15.68 4.20 11.86
CA ALA A 151 15.23 5.54 11.49
C ALA A 151 16.34 6.41 10.88
N ASP A 152 17.53 6.41 11.47
CA ASP A 152 18.66 7.20 10.97
C ASP A 152 19.12 6.71 9.58
N VAL A 153 19.15 5.39 9.39
CA VAL A 153 19.49 4.77 8.09
C VAL A 153 18.43 5.07 7.04
N MET A 154 17.15 5.10 7.42
CA MET A 154 16.05 5.46 6.52
C MET A 154 16.15 6.91 6.06
N VAL A 155 16.47 7.84 6.97
CA VAL A 155 16.67 9.26 6.61
C VAL A 155 17.84 9.42 5.65
N LEU A 156 18.98 8.77 5.91
CA LEU A 156 20.13 8.79 5.01
C LEU A 156 19.78 8.19 3.63
N THR A 157 19.06 7.08 3.61
CA THR A 157 18.63 6.42 2.36
C THR A 157 17.73 7.34 1.53
N VAL A 158 16.73 7.98 2.15
CA VAL A 158 15.84 8.92 1.45
C VAL A 158 16.61 10.13 0.92
N PHE A 159 17.57 10.64 1.68
CA PHE A 159 18.43 11.74 1.23
C PHE A 159 19.27 11.33 0.01
N CYS A 160 19.98 10.20 0.08
CA CYS A 160 20.78 9.70 -1.05
C CYS A 160 19.92 9.44 -2.30
N LEU A 161 18.76 8.79 -2.15
CA LEU A 161 17.83 8.56 -3.25
C LEU A 161 17.34 9.87 -3.87
N SER A 162 17.09 10.90 -3.07
CA SER A 162 16.68 12.22 -3.56
C SER A 162 17.78 12.88 -4.41
N VAL A 163 19.04 12.80 -3.98
CA VAL A 163 20.18 13.32 -4.76
C VAL A 163 20.32 12.58 -6.08
N PHE A 164 20.28 11.24 -6.06
CA PHE A 164 20.33 10.45 -7.29
C PHE A 164 19.12 10.70 -8.19
N ALA A 165 17.94 10.95 -7.62
CA ALA A 165 16.74 11.27 -8.39
C ALA A 165 16.86 12.60 -9.13
N LEU A 166 17.48 13.61 -8.53
CA LEU A 166 17.78 14.87 -9.21
C LEU A 166 18.79 14.68 -10.34
N ILE A 167 19.83 13.88 -10.12
CA ILE A 167 20.81 13.54 -11.15
C ILE A 167 20.14 12.79 -12.31
N GLY A 168 19.38 11.73 -12.01
CA GLY A 168 18.68 10.92 -13.00
C GLY A 168 17.62 11.72 -13.77
N LEU A 169 16.90 12.62 -13.10
CA LEU A 169 15.99 13.54 -13.75
C LEU A 169 16.73 14.44 -14.74
N GLN A 170 17.80 15.10 -14.30
CA GLN A 170 18.53 16.03 -15.17
C GLN A 170 19.20 15.33 -16.38
N LEU A 171 19.64 14.08 -16.21
CA LEU A 171 20.31 13.32 -17.28
C LEU A 171 19.33 12.65 -18.25
N PHE A 172 18.19 12.16 -17.76
CA PHE A 172 17.31 11.27 -18.53
C PHE A 172 15.89 11.82 -18.76
N MET A 173 15.65 13.11 -18.48
CA MET A 173 14.36 13.75 -18.71
C MET A 173 13.91 13.60 -20.16
N GLY A 174 12.80 12.90 -20.37
CA GLY A 174 12.23 12.69 -21.70
C GLY A 174 12.88 11.61 -22.55
N ASN A 175 13.99 10.99 -22.12
CA ASN A 175 14.70 10.01 -22.93
C ASN A 175 13.87 8.74 -23.16
N LEU A 176 13.10 8.31 -22.15
CA LEU A 176 12.24 7.12 -22.21
C LEU A 176 11.03 7.28 -23.15
N ARG A 177 10.76 8.48 -23.66
CA ARG A 177 9.73 8.72 -24.69
C ARG A 177 10.23 8.54 -26.13
N HIS A 178 11.53 8.33 -26.33
CA HIS A 178 12.06 8.11 -27.66
C HIS A 178 11.68 6.73 -28.20
N LYS A 179 10.91 6.72 -29.30
CA LYS A 179 10.38 5.53 -29.95
C LYS A 179 10.77 5.52 -31.42
N CYS A 180 10.87 4.33 -31.99
CA CYS A 180 10.97 4.17 -33.44
C CYS A 180 9.58 4.35 -34.05
N VAL A 181 9.37 5.50 -34.71
CA VAL A 181 8.14 5.84 -35.43
C VAL A 181 8.36 5.63 -36.92
N ARG A 182 7.34 5.17 -37.65
CA ARG A 182 7.41 5.04 -39.12
C ARG A 182 7.80 6.36 -39.77
N ASN A 183 8.54 6.29 -40.86
CA ASN A 183 8.88 7.45 -41.66
C ASN A 183 7.62 7.98 -42.37
N PHE A 184 7.50 9.31 -42.40
CA PHE A 184 6.48 10.03 -43.18
C PHE A 184 7.12 10.66 -44.42
N THR A 185 6.35 10.78 -45.51
CA THR A 185 6.83 11.24 -46.82
C THR A 185 6.83 12.75 -46.94
N ALA A 186 5.83 13.43 -46.37
CA ALA A 186 5.72 14.88 -46.39
C ALA A 186 5.14 15.42 -45.07
N LEU A 187 5.71 16.55 -44.61
CA LEU A 187 5.19 17.37 -43.51
C LEU A 187 4.80 18.72 -44.11
N ASN A 188 3.52 19.08 -44.06
CA ASN A 188 3.07 20.40 -44.52
C ASN A 188 3.25 21.42 -43.41
N ASP A 189 4.31 22.24 -43.50
CA ASP A 189 4.65 23.25 -42.47
C ASP A 189 3.56 24.30 -42.23
N THR A 190 2.66 24.53 -43.19
CA THR A 190 1.56 25.51 -43.08
C THR A 190 0.35 25.02 -42.29
N ASN A 191 0.00 23.74 -42.40
CA ASN A 191 -1.19 23.16 -41.77
C ASN A 191 -0.87 22.11 -40.70
N GLY A 192 0.39 21.71 -40.55
CA GLY A 192 0.83 20.67 -39.61
C GLY A 192 0.44 19.24 -39.99
N SER A 193 -0.16 19.03 -41.16
CA SER A 193 -0.62 17.72 -41.63
C SER A 193 0.55 16.83 -42.05
N VAL A 194 0.47 15.55 -41.71
CA VAL A 194 1.50 14.56 -42.03
C VAL A 194 0.94 13.56 -43.04
N GLU A 195 1.67 13.32 -44.12
CA GLU A 195 1.35 12.23 -45.05
C GLU A 195 2.30 11.05 -44.80
N ALA A 196 1.74 9.88 -44.51
CA ALA A 196 2.48 8.65 -44.32
C ALA A 196 1.70 7.47 -44.92
N ASP A 197 2.36 6.62 -45.72
CA ASP A 197 1.77 5.44 -46.37
C ASP A 197 0.46 5.74 -47.14
N GLY A 198 0.33 6.94 -47.73
CA GLY A 198 -0.87 7.37 -48.49
C GLY A 198 -2.07 7.79 -47.63
N LEU A 199 -1.89 7.86 -46.30
CA LEU A 199 -2.88 8.42 -45.36
C LEU A 199 -2.46 9.83 -44.94
N VAL A 200 -3.42 10.74 -44.90
CA VAL A 200 -3.22 12.13 -44.46
C VAL A 200 -3.73 12.28 -43.02
N TRP A 201 -2.84 12.70 -42.14
CA TRP A 201 -3.11 12.98 -40.73
C TRP A 201 -3.28 14.48 -40.52
N ASN A 202 -4.26 14.87 -39.70
CA ASN A 202 -4.58 16.28 -39.45
C ASN A 202 -3.44 17.03 -38.75
N SER A 203 -2.72 16.37 -37.85
CA SER A 203 -1.60 16.95 -37.11
C SER A 203 -0.47 15.94 -36.89
N LEU A 204 0.75 16.44 -36.71
CA LEU A 204 1.90 15.63 -36.31
C LEU A 204 1.70 14.97 -34.94
N ASP A 205 1.02 15.65 -34.01
CA ASP A 205 0.76 15.10 -32.67
C ASP A 205 -0.20 13.91 -32.72
N ASP A 206 -1.22 13.94 -33.56
CA ASP A 206 -2.12 12.79 -33.76
C ASP A 206 -1.35 11.59 -34.32
N TYR A 207 -0.47 11.84 -35.30
CA TYR A 207 0.39 10.81 -35.87
C TYR A 207 1.37 10.21 -34.84
N LEU A 208 1.98 11.07 -34.01
CA LEU A 208 2.94 10.67 -32.97
C LEU A 208 2.29 10.06 -31.73
N ASN A 209 0.97 10.17 -31.55
CA ASN A 209 0.26 9.55 -30.44
C ASN A 209 -0.38 8.22 -30.83
N ASP A 210 -0.60 7.96 -32.12
CA ASP A 210 -1.21 6.73 -32.59
C ASP A 210 -0.30 5.48 -32.38
N PRO A 211 -0.78 4.44 -31.68
CA PRO A 211 0.01 3.25 -31.38
C PRO A 211 0.34 2.39 -32.61
N GLY A 212 -0.38 2.56 -33.73
CA GLY A 212 -0.13 1.82 -34.97
C GLY A 212 1.15 2.25 -35.69
N ASN A 213 1.66 3.45 -35.37
CA ASN A 213 2.85 4.03 -35.98
C ASN A 213 4.16 3.67 -35.27
N TYR A 214 4.09 3.03 -34.10
CA TYR A 214 5.27 2.62 -33.35
C TYR A 214 5.76 1.24 -33.74
N LEU A 215 7.08 1.05 -33.74
CA LEU A 215 7.67 -0.27 -33.88
C LEU A 215 7.59 -1.04 -32.56
N LEU A 216 6.99 -2.23 -32.60
CA LEU A 216 6.99 -3.17 -31.47
C LEU A 216 8.23 -4.06 -31.52
N LYS A 217 8.74 -4.46 -30.36
CA LYS A 217 9.80 -5.47 -30.23
C LYS A 217 9.28 -6.83 -30.70
N ASN A 218 10.10 -7.55 -31.47
CA ASN A 218 9.75 -8.86 -32.03
C ASN A 218 9.22 -9.82 -30.93
N GLY A 219 7.97 -10.26 -31.07
CA GLY A 219 7.34 -11.23 -30.17
C GLY A 219 6.82 -10.66 -28.84
N THR A 220 6.79 -9.33 -28.66
CA THR A 220 6.25 -8.69 -27.45
C THR A 220 5.33 -7.51 -27.79
N SER A 221 4.51 -7.08 -26.83
CA SER A 221 3.69 -5.86 -26.93
C SER A 221 4.45 -4.57 -26.58
N ASP A 222 5.74 -4.67 -26.27
CA ASP A 222 6.56 -3.54 -25.84
C ASP A 222 7.04 -2.74 -27.06
N VAL A 223 6.90 -1.42 -26.98
CA VAL A 223 7.44 -0.50 -27.98
C VAL A 223 8.97 -0.49 -27.94
N LEU A 224 9.59 -0.44 -29.11
CA LEU A 224 11.03 -0.34 -29.25
C LEU A 224 11.50 1.10 -28.99
N LEU A 225 12.28 1.27 -27.92
CA LEU A 225 12.96 2.53 -27.62
C LEU A 225 14.19 2.73 -28.50
N CYS A 226 14.52 3.99 -28.74
CA CYS A 226 15.69 4.41 -29.51
C CYS A 226 16.35 5.64 -28.86
N GLY A 227 17.54 6.00 -29.34
CA GLY A 227 18.20 7.25 -28.97
C GLY A 227 18.93 7.86 -30.15
N ASN A 228 19.23 9.15 -30.07
CA ASN A 228 19.93 9.88 -31.13
C ASN A 228 21.47 9.86 -30.97
N SER A 229 21.96 9.36 -29.84
CA SER A 229 23.40 9.17 -29.57
C SER A 229 23.97 8.04 -30.42
N SER A 230 25.25 8.11 -30.77
CA SER A 230 25.95 7.06 -31.55
C SER A 230 25.90 5.67 -30.91
N ASP A 231 25.92 5.61 -29.57
CA ASP A 231 25.95 4.36 -28.81
C ASP A 231 24.56 3.92 -28.31
N ALA A 232 23.50 4.65 -28.69
CA ALA A 232 22.13 4.31 -28.34
C ALA A 232 21.51 3.29 -29.32
N GLY A 233 20.32 2.81 -28.99
CA GLY A 233 19.58 1.90 -29.85
C GLY A 233 19.13 2.61 -31.14
N THR A 234 19.50 2.04 -32.28
CA THR A 234 19.06 2.50 -33.61
C THR A 234 17.71 1.90 -33.99
N CYS A 235 17.02 2.59 -34.90
CA CYS A 235 15.81 2.08 -35.54
C CYS A 235 16.16 1.38 -36.87
N PRO A 236 15.38 0.36 -37.28
CA PRO A 236 15.54 -0.28 -38.58
C PRO A 236 15.10 0.65 -39.73
N GLU A 237 15.41 0.27 -40.97
CA GLU A 237 15.03 1.03 -42.16
C GLU A 237 13.51 1.25 -42.24
N GLY A 238 13.11 2.44 -42.69
CA GLY A 238 11.70 2.86 -42.72
C GLY A 238 11.19 3.45 -41.40
N TYR A 239 12.01 3.49 -40.33
CA TYR A 239 11.67 4.11 -39.06
C TYR A 239 12.68 5.19 -38.68
N ARG A 240 12.20 6.24 -38.00
CA ARG A 240 13.02 7.29 -37.39
C ARG A 240 12.79 7.38 -35.89
N CYS A 241 13.84 7.77 -35.18
CA CYS A 241 13.76 7.96 -33.73
C CYS A 241 13.13 9.32 -33.41
N LEU A 242 11.95 9.33 -32.78
CA LEU A 242 11.24 10.54 -32.37
C LEU A 242 10.69 10.39 -30.96
N LYS A 243 10.51 11.51 -30.26
CA LYS A 243 9.85 11.53 -28.95
C LYS A 243 8.33 11.48 -29.18
N ALA A 244 7.67 10.40 -28.75
CA ALA A 244 6.29 10.11 -29.16
C ALA A 244 5.48 9.39 -28.07
N GLY A 245 4.21 9.75 -27.91
CA GLY A 245 3.27 9.14 -26.96
C GLY A 245 3.72 9.07 -25.50
N GLU A 246 3.18 8.09 -24.78
CA GLU A 246 3.42 7.89 -23.34
C GLU A 246 4.75 7.15 -23.04
N ASN A 247 5.22 7.29 -21.80
CA ASN A 247 6.36 6.53 -21.28
C ASN A 247 6.06 5.03 -21.19
N PRO A 248 7.09 4.15 -21.15
CA PRO A 248 6.91 2.71 -20.96
C PRO A 248 6.13 2.36 -19.69
N ASP A 249 5.59 1.13 -19.65
CA ASP A 249 4.84 0.60 -18.50
C ASP A 249 3.65 1.48 -18.10
N HIS A 250 2.78 1.83 -19.06
CA HIS A 250 1.60 2.69 -18.83
C HIS A 250 1.95 4.05 -18.20
N GLY A 251 3.10 4.63 -18.55
CA GLY A 251 3.54 5.91 -18.04
C GLY A 251 4.32 5.87 -16.72
N TYR A 252 4.37 4.73 -16.03
CA TYR A 252 4.97 4.60 -14.69
C TYR A 252 6.50 4.67 -14.69
N THR A 253 7.15 4.22 -15.78
CA THR A 253 8.61 4.19 -15.87
C THR A 253 9.12 5.44 -16.58
N SER A 254 9.54 6.47 -15.83
CA SER A 254 10.05 7.73 -16.40
C SER A 254 11.00 8.49 -15.47
N PHE A 255 11.79 9.41 -16.05
CA PHE A 255 12.61 10.40 -15.34
C PHE A 255 12.11 11.85 -15.58
N ASP A 256 10.86 11.99 -16.04
CA ASP A 256 10.29 13.29 -16.45
C ASP A 256 9.94 14.20 -15.27
N SER A 257 9.74 13.63 -14.08
CA SER A 257 9.40 14.36 -12.85
C SER A 257 10.13 13.76 -11.66
N PHE A 258 10.34 14.55 -10.61
CA PHE A 258 11.08 14.11 -9.43
C PHE A 258 10.46 12.85 -8.78
N ALA A 259 9.13 12.77 -8.70
CA ALA A 259 8.45 11.62 -8.10
C ALA A 259 8.67 10.33 -8.89
N TRP A 260 8.58 10.38 -10.23
CA TRP A 260 8.83 9.23 -11.09
C TRP A 260 10.30 8.82 -11.10
N ALA A 261 11.22 9.79 -11.13
CA ALA A 261 12.66 9.52 -11.01
C ALA A 261 13.02 8.87 -9.67
N PHE A 262 12.41 9.35 -8.57
CA PHE A 262 12.58 8.77 -7.25
C PHE A 262 12.04 7.33 -7.19
N LEU A 263 10.87 7.06 -7.76
CA LEU A 263 10.31 5.71 -7.82
C LEU A 263 11.18 4.76 -8.66
N ALA A 264 11.69 5.23 -9.81
CA ALA A 264 12.58 4.47 -10.68
C ALA A 264 13.88 4.09 -9.97
N LEU A 265 14.48 5.02 -9.21
CA LEU A 265 15.69 4.73 -8.43
C LEU A 265 15.42 3.89 -7.19
N PHE A 266 14.27 4.07 -6.53
CA PHE A 266 13.85 3.19 -5.45
C PHE A 266 13.75 1.74 -5.95
N ARG A 267 13.15 1.54 -7.13
CA ARG A 267 13.09 0.24 -7.81
C ARG A 267 14.48 -0.33 -8.13
N LEU A 268 15.44 0.50 -8.56
CA LEU A 268 16.83 0.09 -8.76
C LEU A 268 17.50 -0.33 -7.44
N MET A 269 17.27 0.42 -6.35
CA MET A 269 17.81 0.12 -5.03
C MET A 269 17.24 -1.19 -4.46
N THR A 270 15.95 -1.46 -4.65
CA THR A 270 15.32 -2.73 -4.24
C THR A 270 15.62 -3.88 -5.19
N GLN A 271 16.32 -3.63 -6.29
CA GLN A 271 16.63 -4.60 -7.34
C GLN A 271 15.38 -5.28 -7.92
N ASP A 272 14.25 -4.57 -7.97
CA ASP A 272 12.99 -5.13 -8.46
C ASP A 272 12.83 -4.90 -9.97
N CYS A 273 12.95 -5.96 -10.77
CA CYS A 273 12.98 -5.91 -12.23
C CYS A 273 13.92 -4.80 -12.77
N TRP A 274 15.04 -4.54 -12.09
CA TRP A 274 15.94 -3.41 -12.35
C TRP A 274 16.59 -3.50 -13.73
N GLU A 275 16.84 -4.72 -14.22
CA GLU A 275 17.45 -4.99 -15.54
C GLU A 275 16.64 -4.39 -16.68
N ARG A 276 15.30 -4.40 -16.59
CA ARG A 276 14.43 -3.83 -17.63
C ARG A 276 14.58 -2.33 -17.72
N LEU A 277 14.59 -1.63 -16.56
CA LEU A 277 14.82 -0.20 -16.50
C LEU A 277 16.23 0.16 -16.98
N TYR A 278 17.23 -0.60 -16.53
CA TYR A 278 18.62 -0.44 -16.96
C TYR A 278 18.76 -0.55 -18.50
N GLN A 279 18.22 -1.60 -19.10
CA GLN A 279 18.25 -1.81 -20.56
C GLN A 279 17.49 -0.72 -21.33
N GLN A 280 16.35 -0.25 -20.81
CA GLN A 280 15.57 0.84 -21.43
C GLN A 280 16.33 2.17 -21.41
N THR A 281 16.95 2.52 -20.29
CA THR A 281 17.75 3.74 -20.15
C THR A 281 18.98 3.68 -21.05
N LEU A 282 19.75 2.59 -21.04
CA LEU A 282 20.91 2.45 -21.93
C LEU A 282 20.54 2.49 -23.40
N ARG A 283 19.42 1.88 -23.78
CA ARG A 283 18.97 1.88 -25.18
C ARG A 283 18.53 3.26 -25.65
N SER A 284 17.98 4.10 -24.76
CA SER A 284 17.50 5.44 -25.11
C SER A 284 18.57 6.53 -24.96
N ALA A 285 19.43 6.46 -23.95
CA ALA A 285 20.48 7.45 -23.68
C ALA A 285 21.82 7.12 -24.37
N GLY A 286 22.15 5.84 -24.50
CA GLY A 286 23.45 5.33 -24.97
C GLY A 286 24.19 4.56 -23.88
N LYS A 287 25.19 3.75 -24.28
CA LYS A 287 25.95 2.84 -23.38
C LYS A 287 26.96 3.54 -22.45
N ILE A 288 27.35 4.76 -22.76
CA ILE A 288 28.42 5.50 -22.05
C ILE A 288 27.85 6.30 -20.87
N TYR A 289 26.56 6.61 -20.90
CA TYR A 289 25.83 7.29 -19.82
C TYR A 289 25.23 6.28 -18.84
#